data_AF-A0A381I717-F1
#
_entry.id   AF-A0A381I717-F1
#
_cell.length_a   1.000
_cell.length_b   1.000
_cell.length_c   1.000
_cell.angle_alpha   90.00
_cell.angle_beta   90.00
_cell.angle_gamma   90.00
#
_symmetry.space_group_name_H-M   'P 1'
#
loop_
_entity.id
_entity.type
_entity.pdbx_description
1 polymer ?
#
loop_
_entity_poly.entity_id
_entity_poly.type
_entity_poly.pdbx_seq_one_letter_code
_entity_poly.pdbx_strand_id
1 'polypeptide(L)'
;MYLLPEIYPDTKKLKVLRYGLHLGVLKKNRFEPSHALSHYLKVEDVKNVENFSVQSESILKYLKGDVVNSNDSRGWVLVSVEGIPLGWGKESSGVIKNHYPKGLRKVF
;
A
#
# COMPACT_ATOMS: atom_id res chain seq x y z
N MET A 1 -8.35 10.76 -3.22
CA MET A 1 -8.12 11.72 -2.12
C MET A 1 -6.65 12.04 -2.11
N TYR A 2 -6.28 13.32 -2.06
CA TYR A 2 -4.89 13.75 -2.10
C TYR A 2 -4.60 14.66 -0.92
N LEU A 3 -3.41 14.50 -0.33
CA LEU A 3 -2.84 15.45 0.61
C LEU A 3 -1.98 16.44 -0.17
N LEU A 4 -2.36 17.70 -0.15
CA LEU A 4 -1.58 18.78 -0.75
C LEU A 4 -0.49 19.24 0.23
N PRO A 5 0.67 19.69 -0.27
CA PRO A 5 1.61 20.43 0.56
C PRO A 5 0.95 21.71 1.09
N GLU A 6 1.49 22.32 2.15
CA GLU A 6 0.96 23.58 2.69
C GLU A 6 1.00 24.72 1.66
N ILE A 7 2.04 24.72 0.82
CA ILE A 7 2.22 25.67 -0.27
C ILE A 7 2.03 24.93 -1.59
N TYR A 8 0.98 25.28 -2.34
CA TYR A 8 0.69 24.72 -3.66
C TYR A 8 0.27 25.81 -4.66
N PRO A 9 0.58 25.65 -5.96
CA PRO A 9 0.22 26.63 -6.98
C PRO A 9 -1.27 26.57 -7.36
N ASP A 10 -1.80 27.62 -8.01
CA ASP A 10 -3.14 27.57 -8.62
C ASP A 10 -3.13 26.65 -9.85
N THR A 11 -3.96 25.59 -9.81
CA THR A 11 -4.04 24.60 -10.88
C THR A 11 -5.33 24.65 -11.69
N LYS A 12 -6.16 25.70 -11.57
CA LYS A 12 -7.48 25.79 -12.25
C LYS A 12 -7.45 25.57 -13.76
N LYS A 13 -6.34 25.91 -14.42
CA LYS A 13 -6.17 25.80 -15.89
C LYS A 13 -5.20 24.68 -16.31
N LEU A 14 -4.77 23.83 -15.38
CA LEU A 14 -3.82 22.77 -15.62
C LEU A 14 -4.49 21.39 -15.54
N LYS A 15 -4.11 20.49 -16.45
CA LYS A 15 -4.40 19.06 -16.32
C LYS A 15 -3.34 18.45 -15.40
N VAL A 16 -3.62 18.42 -14.11
CA VAL A 16 -2.67 17.92 -13.10
C VAL A 16 -2.73 16.39 -13.02
N LEU A 17 -1.61 15.72 -13.31
CA LEU A 17 -1.53 14.26 -13.26
C LEU A 17 -1.46 13.72 -11.82
N ARG A 18 -0.67 14.37 -10.95
CA ARG A 18 -0.57 14.04 -9.51
C ARG A 18 -0.53 15.33 -8.71
N TYR A 19 -1.56 15.56 -7.92
CA TYR A 19 -1.69 16.78 -7.14
C TYR A 19 -1.41 16.48 -5.66
N GLY A 20 -0.14 16.38 -5.31
CA GLY A 20 0.32 15.99 -3.97
C GLY A 20 0.36 14.47 -3.73
N LEU A 21 0.37 14.08 -2.46
CA LEU A 21 0.40 12.67 -2.05
C LEU A 21 -0.97 12.04 -2.26
N HIS A 22 -1.06 11.05 -3.13
CA HIS A 22 -2.28 10.26 -3.28
C HIS A 22 -2.51 9.42 -2.03
N LEU A 23 -3.49 9.76 -1.20
CA LEU A 23 -3.79 9.01 0.02
C LEU A 23 -4.53 7.71 -0.29
N GLY A 24 -5.49 7.77 -1.21
CA GLY A 24 -6.35 6.63 -1.53
C GLY A 24 -7.68 7.06 -2.13
N VAL A 25 -8.59 6.11 -2.25
CA VAL A 25 -9.89 6.30 -2.88
C VAL A 25 -11.00 5.97 -1.88
N LEU A 26 -11.95 6.89 -1.74
CA LEU A 26 -13.22 6.59 -1.06
C LEU A 26 -14.11 5.80 -2.02
N LYS A 27 -14.50 4.60 -1.61
CA LYS A 27 -15.54 3.78 -2.22
C LYS A 27 -16.78 3.84 -1.34
N LYS A 28 -17.89 3.23 -1.78
CA LYS A 28 -19.10 3.11 -0.96
C LYS A 28 -18.75 2.47 0.39
N ASN A 29 -18.88 3.26 1.46
CA ASN A 29 -18.65 2.91 2.87
C ASN A 29 -17.25 2.41 3.22
N ARG A 30 -16.22 2.72 2.43
CA ARG A 30 -14.83 2.34 2.78
C ARG A 30 -13.79 3.21 2.11
N PHE A 31 -12.63 3.29 2.75
CA PHE A 31 -11.42 3.84 2.18
C PHE A 31 -10.49 2.72 1.70
N GLU A 32 -9.91 2.89 0.51
CA GLU A 32 -8.87 2.02 -0.05
C GLU A 32 -7.57 2.83 -0.14
N PRO A 33 -6.54 2.52 0.67
CA PRO A 33 -5.29 3.29 0.70
C PRO A 33 -4.54 3.12 -0.62
N SER A 34 -3.84 4.16 -1.03
CA SER A 34 -3.06 4.14 -2.25
C SER A 34 -1.68 3.53 -2.03
N HIS A 35 -1.08 2.97 -3.08
CA HIS A 35 0.32 2.54 -3.06
C HIS A 35 1.30 3.68 -2.76
N ALA A 36 0.99 4.92 -3.16
CA ALA A 36 1.84 6.06 -2.81
C ALA A 36 1.86 6.31 -1.29
N LEU A 37 0.74 6.08 -0.60
CA LEU A 37 0.66 6.24 0.84
C LEU A 37 1.55 5.25 1.59
N SER A 38 1.63 3.98 1.13
CA SER A 38 2.52 3.00 1.77
C SER A 38 3.99 3.41 1.72
N HIS A 39 4.43 4.12 0.68
CA HIS A 39 5.82 4.59 0.54
C HIS A 39 6.12 5.87 1.31
N TYR A 40 5.08 6.56 1.80
CA TYR A 40 5.21 7.77 2.59
C TYR A 40 5.27 7.48 4.10
N LEU A 41 4.48 6.52 4.55
CA LEU A 41 4.38 6.15 5.96
C LEU A 41 5.61 5.36 6.42
N LYS A 42 5.91 5.43 7.72
CA LYS A 42 6.79 4.47 8.40
C LYS A 42 5.96 3.34 9.00
N VAL A 43 6.61 2.24 9.36
CA VAL A 43 5.92 1.10 9.99
C VAL A 43 5.28 1.49 11.32
N GLU A 44 5.89 2.39 12.09
CA GLU A 44 5.32 2.89 13.35
C GLU A 44 4.07 3.77 13.16
N ASP A 45 3.83 4.31 11.97
CA ASP A 45 2.64 5.12 11.67
C ASP A 45 1.41 4.25 11.42
N VAL A 46 1.58 2.93 11.27
CA VAL A 46 0.52 2.02 10.81
C VAL A 46 0.18 0.97 11.85
N LYS A 47 -1.11 0.85 12.17
CA LYS A 47 -1.62 -0.09 13.17
C LYS A 47 -1.34 -1.56 12.85
N ASN A 48 -1.52 -1.97 11.59
CA ASN A 48 -1.32 -3.35 11.16
C ASN A 48 -0.17 -3.40 10.15
N VAL A 49 0.89 -4.09 10.52
CA VAL A 49 2.07 -4.29 9.68
C VAL A 49 2.35 -5.78 9.58
N GLU A 50 2.67 -6.23 8.38
CA GLU A 50 3.27 -7.54 8.12
C GLU A 50 4.70 -7.30 7.65
N ASN A 51 5.66 -7.49 8.56
CA ASN A 51 7.07 -7.24 8.28
C ASN A 51 7.78 -8.56 8.01
N PHE A 52 8.21 -8.76 6.76
CA PHE A 52 8.96 -9.93 6.35
C PHE A 52 10.45 -9.72 6.47
N SER A 53 11.18 -10.83 6.59
CA SER A 53 12.62 -10.81 6.30
C SER A 53 12.84 -10.74 4.78
N VAL A 54 13.96 -10.15 4.36
CA VAL A 54 14.40 -10.12 2.95
C VAL A 54 14.55 -11.52 2.35
N GLN A 55 14.80 -12.53 3.18
CA GLN A 55 14.95 -13.93 2.75
C GLN A 55 13.60 -14.67 2.63
N SER A 56 12.48 -14.04 2.95
CA SER A 56 11.17 -14.70 2.96
C SER A 56 10.65 -15.00 1.56
N GLU A 57 10.24 -16.23 1.29
CA GLU A 57 9.53 -16.56 0.05
C GLU A 57 8.17 -15.82 -0.06
N SER A 58 7.57 -15.48 1.08
CA SER A 58 6.30 -14.75 1.13
C SER A 58 6.44 -13.36 0.52
N ILE A 59 7.60 -12.71 0.64
CA ILE A 59 7.79 -11.41 -0.02
C ILE A 59 7.91 -11.57 -1.54
N LEU A 60 8.55 -12.62 -2.03
CA LEU A 60 8.63 -12.88 -3.46
C LEU A 60 7.22 -13.11 -4.05
N LYS A 61 6.38 -13.89 -3.36
CA LYS A 61 4.95 -14.07 -3.70
C LYS A 61 4.22 -12.73 -3.73
N TYR A 62 4.42 -11.89 -2.71
CA TYR A 62 3.82 -10.56 -2.66
C TYR A 62 4.25 -9.68 -3.86
N LEU A 63 5.53 -9.65 -4.22
CA LEU A 63 6.03 -8.86 -5.35
C LEU A 63 5.56 -9.39 -6.71
N LYS A 64 5.25 -10.69 -6.82
CA LYS A 64 4.60 -11.30 -7.99
C LYS A 64 3.10 -10.96 -8.08
N GLY A 65 2.52 -10.47 -7.00
CA GLY A 65 1.09 -10.16 -6.92
C GLY A 65 0.24 -11.31 -6.39
N ASP A 66 0.87 -12.36 -5.87
CA ASP A 66 0.21 -13.52 -5.30
C ASP A 66 -0.32 -13.21 -3.89
N VAL A 67 -1.26 -14.04 -3.43
CA VAL A 67 -1.73 -14.01 -2.04
C VAL A 67 -0.65 -14.53 -1.10
N VAL A 68 -0.61 -13.98 0.11
CA VAL A 68 0.29 -14.44 1.16
C VAL A 68 -0.55 -14.99 2.30
N ASN A 69 -0.23 -16.19 2.76
CA ASN A 69 -0.92 -16.80 3.91
C ASN A 69 -0.56 -16.02 5.18
N SER A 70 -1.57 -15.79 6.01
CA SER A 70 -1.40 -15.34 7.39
C SER A 70 -2.31 -16.17 8.30
N ASN A 71 -2.33 -15.91 9.60
CA ASN A 71 -3.28 -16.56 10.51
C ASN A 71 -4.25 -15.54 11.14
N ASP A 72 -4.39 -14.39 10.49
CA ASP A 72 -5.05 -13.21 11.03
C ASP A 72 -6.19 -12.71 10.11
N SER A 73 -6.93 -11.70 10.59
CA SER A 73 -7.99 -11.04 9.83
C SER A 73 -8.09 -9.55 10.19
N ARG A 74 -6.97 -8.82 10.06
CA ARG A 74 -6.83 -7.44 10.55
C ARG A 74 -7.39 -6.35 9.63
N GLY A 75 -7.74 -6.67 8.39
CA GLY A 75 -8.17 -5.68 7.38
C GLY A 75 -7.00 -5.15 6.55
N TRP A 76 -6.85 -3.83 6.41
CA TRP A 76 -5.69 -3.29 5.67
C TRP A 76 -4.41 -3.47 6.48
N VAL A 77 -3.38 -4.01 5.82
CA VAL A 77 -2.07 -4.30 6.41
C VAL A 77 -0.98 -3.71 5.51
N LEU A 78 -0.04 -2.98 6.10
CA LEU A 78 1.17 -2.53 5.41
C LEU A 78 2.13 -3.70 5.30
N VAL A 79 2.51 -4.06 4.08
CA VAL A 79 3.53 -5.09 3.85
C VAL A 79 4.88 -4.40 3.76
N SER A 80 5.83 -4.84 4.61
CA SER A 80 7.19 -4.31 4.67
C SER A 80 8.23 -5.43 4.65
N VAL A 81 9.49 -5.06 4.36
CA VAL A 81 10.67 -5.91 4.48
C VAL A 81 11.69 -5.21 5.34
N GLU A 82 12.12 -5.84 6.42
CA GLU A 82 13.12 -5.26 7.34
C GLU A 82 12.76 -3.81 7.75
N GLY A 83 11.48 -3.56 8.00
CA GLY A 83 10.95 -2.24 8.37
C GLY A 83 10.74 -1.26 7.20
N ILE A 84 11.07 -1.64 5.96
CA ILE A 84 10.87 -0.80 4.77
C ILE A 84 9.53 -1.12 4.12
N PRO A 85 8.58 -0.16 4.07
CA PRO A 85 7.28 -0.36 3.43
C PRO A 85 7.37 -0.63 1.93
N LEU A 86 6.59 -1.59 1.45
CA LEU A 86 6.54 -1.94 0.03
C LEU A 86 5.17 -1.69 -0.61
N GLY A 87 4.10 -1.89 0.15
CA GLY A 87 2.75 -1.76 -0.37
C GLY A 87 1.68 -2.20 0.62
N TRP A 88 0.45 -2.26 0.15
CA TRP A 88 -0.68 -2.72 0.95
C TRP A 88 -1.09 -4.16 0.62
N GLY A 89 -1.67 -4.81 1.62
CA GLY A 89 -2.50 -6.00 1.46
C GLY A 89 -3.80 -5.83 2.24
N LYS A 90 -4.84 -6.56 1.83
CA LYS A 90 -6.08 -6.67 2.59
C LYS A 90 -6.20 -8.06 3.17
N GLU A 91 -5.99 -8.17 4.46
CA GLU A 91 -6.02 -9.39 5.22
C GLU A 91 -7.44 -9.76 5.65
N SER A 92 -7.84 -10.97 5.31
CA SER A 92 -9.12 -11.57 5.70
C SER A 92 -9.00 -13.08 5.69
N SER A 93 -9.50 -13.75 6.72
CA SER A 93 -9.59 -15.22 6.76
C SER A 93 -8.23 -15.92 6.60
N GLY A 94 -7.19 -15.43 7.28
CA GLY A 94 -5.84 -16.03 7.23
C GLY A 94 -5.12 -15.81 5.91
N VAL A 95 -5.52 -14.81 5.13
CA VAL A 95 -4.87 -14.51 3.84
C VAL A 95 -4.75 -13.01 3.66
N ILE A 96 -3.55 -12.55 3.36
CA ILE A 96 -3.27 -11.20 2.88
C ILE A 96 -3.50 -11.18 1.37
N LYS A 97 -4.62 -10.57 0.94
CA LYS A 97 -4.94 -10.33 -0.46
C LYS A 97 -4.09 -9.18 -0.98
N ASN A 98 -3.39 -9.43 -2.07
CA ASN A 98 -2.38 -8.55 -2.60
C ASN A 98 -2.96 -7.30 -3.27
N HIS A 99 -2.56 -6.11 -2.81
CA HIS A 99 -2.90 -4.83 -3.43
C HIS A 99 -1.68 -4.12 -4.06
N TYR A 100 -0.58 -4.86 -4.30
CA TYR A 100 0.58 -4.38 -5.03
C TYR A 100 0.20 -4.06 -6.49
N PRO A 101 0.58 -2.88 -7.03
CA PRO A 101 0.16 -2.42 -8.34
C PRO A 101 0.52 -3.42 -9.45
N LYS A 102 -0.46 -3.78 -10.27
CA LYS A 102 -0.28 -4.78 -11.35
C LYS A 102 0.91 -4.49 -12.26
N GLY A 103 1.09 -3.22 -12.64
CA GLY A 103 2.19 -2.79 -13.51
C GLY A 103 3.57 -2.78 -12.85
N LEU A 104 3.67 -2.98 -11.53
CA LEU A 104 4.94 -3.08 -10.81
C LEU A 104 5.29 -4.53 -10.42
N ARG A 105 4.37 -5.48 -10.67
CA ARG A 105 4.57 -6.88 -10.32
C ARG A 105 5.75 -7.45 -11.09
N LYS A 106 6.55 -8.24 -10.40
CA LYS A 106 7.76 -8.83 -10.96
C LYS A 106 7.47 -10.20 -11.54
N VAL A 107 8.16 -10.51 -12.63
CA VAL A 107 8.23 -11.86 -13.20
C VAL A 107 9.68 -12.29 -12.98
N PHE A 108 9.89 -13.10 -11.94
CA PHE A 108 11.17 -13.75 -11.66
C PHE A 108 10.97 -15.25 -11.79
#